data_AF-A0A3R7DGC5-F1
#
_entry.id   AF-A0A3R7DGC5-F1
#
_cell.length_a   1.000
_cell.length_b   1.000
_cell.length_c   1.000
_cell.angle_alpha   90.00
_cell.angle_beta   90.00
_cell.angle_gamma   90.00
#
_symmetry.space_group_name_H-M   'P 1'
#
loop_
_entity.id
_entity.type
_entity.pdbx_description
1 polymer ?
#
loop_
_entity_poly.entity_id
_entity_poly.type
_entity_poly.pdbx_seq_one_letter_code
_entity_poly.pdbx_strand_id
1 'polypeptide(L)'
;MNKNKKTFIRVLIGAGILALLFYEVDIHTVVEALRGLNPILFGLAALAYLCYNLLMSYRLFYLLRKTGTHVSFYHSLFAHLA
;
A
#
# COMPACT_ATOMS: atom_id res chain seq x y z
N MET A 1 6.80 -14.69 -28.17
CA MET A 1 7.28 -14.81 -26.77
C MET A 1 6.10 -15.09 -25.85
N ASN A 2 6.00 -16.30 -25.30
CA ASN A 2 4.84 -16.81 -24.54
C ASN A 2 4.50 -15.90 -23.35
N LYS A 3 3.22 -15.57 -23.12
CA LYS A 3 2.77 -14.67 -22.02
C LYS A 3 3.37 -15.05 -20.66
N ASN A 4 3.53 -16.35 -20.40
CA ASN A 4 4.10 -16.89 -19.17
C ASN A 4 5.58 -16.51 -18.95
N LYS A 5 6.39 -16.42 -20.02
CA LYS A 5 7.80 -16.01 -19.90
C LYS A 5 7.95 -14.54 -19.50
N LYS A 6 7.05 -13.66 -19.99
CA LYS A 6 7.06 -12.23 -19.61
C LYS A 6 6.69 -12.03 -18.15
N THR A 7 5.71 -12.78 -17.63
CA THR A 7 5.35 -12.75 -16.21
C THR A 7 6.48 -13.25 -15.33
N PHE A 8 7.12 -14.37 -15.70
CA PHE A 8 8.24 -14.93 -14.96
C PHE A 8 9.42 -13.95 -14.85
N ILE A 9 9.80 -13.31 -15.97
CA ILE A 9 10.87 -12.31 -15.99
C ILE A 9 10.54 -11.10 -15.09
N ARG A 10 9.28 -10.65 -15.07
CA ARG A 10 8.85 -9.54 -14.20
C ARG A 10 8.94 -9.90 -12.71
N VAL A 11 8.55 -11.12 -12.35
CA VAL A 11 8.69 -11.62 -10.97
C VAL A 11 10.16 -11.70 -10.58
N LEU A 12 11.02 -12.18 -11.49
CA LEU A 12 12.45 -12.31 -11.24
C LEU A 12 13.15 -10.95 -11.10
N ILE A 13 12.78 -9.97 -11.93
CA ILE A 13 13.24 -8.58 -11.81
C ILE A 13 12.75 -7.96 -10.49
N GLY A 14 11.48 -8.15 -10.13
CA GLY A 14 10.92 -7.64 -8.88
C GLY A 14 11.63 -8.23 -7.65
N ALA A 15 11.88 -9.54 -7.65
CA ALA A 15 12.63 -10.22 -6.60
C ALA A 15 14.09 -9.72 -6.53
N GLY A 16 14.72 -9.46 -7.68
CA GLY A 16 16.07 -8.91 -7.74
C GLY A 16 16.17 -7.49 -7.14
N ILE A 17 15.20 -6.62 -7.43
CA ILE A 17 15.14 -5.27 -6.86
C ILE A 17 14.95 -5.34 -5.34
N LEU A 18 14.06 -6.21 -4.85
CA LEU A 18 13.87 -6.41 -3.41
C LEU A 18 15.16 -6.92 -2.75
N ALA A 19 15.84 -7.89 -3.35
CA ALA A 19 17.10 -8.42 -2.84
C ALA A 19 18.20 -7.35 -2.78
N LEU A 20 18.29 -6.46 -3.77
CA LEU A 20 19.24 -5.34 -3.76
C LEU A 20 18.92 -4.33 -2.66
N LEU A 21 17.64 -3.99 -2.46
CA LEU A 21 17.22 -3.12 -1.37
C LEU A 21 17.58 -3.71 0.00
N PHE A 22 17.34 -5.02 0.21
CA PHE A 22 17.70 -5.68 1.45
C PHE A 22 19.21 -5.90 1.63
N TYR A 23 19.97 -5.95 0.54
CA TYR A 23 21.42 -6.06 0.61
C TYR A 23 22.07 -4.75 1.08
N GLU A 24 21.55 -3.61 0.64
CA GLU A 24 22.06 -2.29 1.03
C GLU A 24 21.53 -1.84 2.41
N VAL A 25 20.41 -2.39 2.85
CA VAL A 25 19.78 -2.06 4.13
C VAL A 25 20.31 -2.98 5.24
N ASP A 26 21.18 -2.45 6.09
CA ASP A 26 21.59 -3.13 7.32
C ASP A 26 20.41 -3.19 8.31
N ILE A 27 20.03 -4.42 8.69
CA ILE A 27 18.95 -4.68 9.66
C ILE A 27 19.21 -3.98 10.99
N HIS A 28 20.48 -3.83 11.40
CA HIS A 28 20.81 -3.11 12.62
C HIS A 28 20.38 -1.63 12.56
N THR A 29 20.64 -0.96 11.45
CA THR A 29 20.23 0.44 11.23
C THR A 29 18.70 0.57 11.20
N VAL A 30 17.99 -0.41 10.64
CA VAL A 30 16.51 -0.42 10.63
C VAL A 30 15.95 -0.55 12.05
N VAL A 31 16.51 -1.46 12.85
CA VAL A 31 16.07 -1.67 14.24
C VAL A 31 16.39 -0.45 15.11
N GLU A 32 17.53 0.20 14.90
CA GLU A 32 17.90 1.42 15.60
C GLU A 32 16.98 2.60 15.22
N ALA A 33 16.67 2.76 13.93
CA ALA A 33 15.70 3.74 13.46
C ALA A 33 14.28 3.50 14.00
N LEU A 34 13.86 2.23 14.12
CA LEU A 34 12.59 1.86 14.75
C LEU A 34 12.57 2.18 16.25
N ARG A 35 13.69 2.02 16.96
CA ARG A 35 13.79 2.37 18.39
C ARG A 35 13.82 3.89 18.63
N GLY A 36 14.40 4.65 17.71
CA GLY A 36 14.40 6.12 17.73
C GLY A 36 13.11 6.76 17.22
N LEU A 37 12.13 5.95 16.84
CA LEU A 37 10.92 6.42 16.19
C LEU A 37 10.04 7.21 17.16
N ASN A 38 9.71 8.45 16.79
CA ASN A 38 8.84 9.29 17.61
C ASN A 38 7.38 8.79 17.48
N PRO A 39 6.73 8.38 18.58
CA PRO A 39 5.36 7.86 18.53
C PRO A 39 4.35 8.89 18.03
N ILE A 40 4.61 10.19 18.20
CA ILE A 40 3.75 11.26 17.69
C ILE A 40 3.81 11.32 16.17
N LEU A 41 5.02 11.25 15.58
CA LEU A 41 5.19 11.21 14.13
C LEU A 41 4.55 9.94 13.54
N PHE A 42 4.68 8.81 14.23
CA PHE A 42 4.00 7.58 13.85
C PHE A 42 2.48 7.73 13.88
N GLY A 43 1.94 8.32 14.94
CA GLY A 43 0.50 8.60 15.07
C GLY A 43 0.00 9.52 13.96
N LEU A 44 0.74 10.57 13.64
CA LEU A 44 0.41 11.47 12.52
C LEU A 44 0.48 10.76 11.16
N ALA A 45 1.47 9.89 10.96
CA ALA A 45 1.57 9.08 9.74
C ALA A 45 0.38 8.11 9.60
N ALA A 46 -0.02 7.45 10.69
CA ALA A 46 -1.19 6.59 10.73
C ALA A 46 -2.48 7.38 10.44
N LEU A 47 -2.60 8.60 10.98
CA LEU A 47 -3.76 9.47 10.77
C LEU A 47 -3.81 9.97 9.31
N ALA A 48 -2.66 10.35 8.74
CA ALA A 48 -2.55 10.71 7.33
C ALA A 48 -2.93 9.54 6.40
N TYR A 49 -2.48 8.33 6.74
CA TYR A 49 -2.83 7.12 5.99
C TYR A 49 -4.33 6.83 6.07
N LEU A 50 -4.94 7.00 7.25
CA LEU A 50 -6.39 6.86 7.43
C LEU A 50 -7.15 7.89 6.60
N CYS A 51 -6.73 9.16 6.60
CA CYS A 51 -7.34 10.21 5.76
C CYS A 51 -7.24 9.87 4.26
N TYR A 52 -6.10 9.35 3.80
CA TYR A 52 -5.95 8.91 2.42
C TYR A 52 -6.93 7.80 2.05
N ASN A 53 -7.08 6.78 2.91
CA ASN A 53 -8.03 5.68 2.69
C ASN A 53 -9.49 6.15 2.71
N LEU A 54 -9.84 7.13 3.56
CA LEU A 54 -11.17 7.75 3.54
C LEU A 54 -11.43 8.49 2.23
N LEU A 55 -10.46 9.25 1.72
CA LEU A 55 -10.61 9.96 0.44
C LEU A 55 -10.75 8.99 -0.74
N MET A 56 -9.95 7.92 -0.76
CA MET A 56 -10.05 6.92 -1.83
C MET A 56 -11.35 6.11 -1.79
N SER A 57 -11.83 5.75 -0.60
CA SER A 57 -13.14 5.10 -0.47
C SER A 57 -14.28 6.01 -0.90
N TYR A 58 -14.23 7.31 -0.58
CA TYR A 58 -15.18 8.30 -1.08
C TYR A 58 -15.15 8.41 -2.61
N ARG A 59 -13.95 8.49 -3.20
CA ARG A 59 -13.78 8.51 -4.65
C ARG A 59 -14.36 7.25 -5.30
N LEU A 60 -14.10 6.07 -4.73
CA LEU A 60 -14.64 4.81 -5.21
C LEU A 60 -16.17 4.79 -5.13
N PHE A 61 -16.74 5.23 -4.00
CA PHE A 61 -18.20 5.33 -3.83
C PHE A 61 -18.84 6.27 -4.85
N TYR A 62 -18.23 7.44 -5.10
CA TYR A 62 -18.70 8.38 -6.11
C TYR A 62 -18.72 7.76 -7.51
N LEU A 63 -17.64 7.04 -7.87
CA LEU A 63 -17.53 6.36 -9.17
C LEU A 63 -18.58 5.25 -9.31
N LEU A 64 -18.75 4.42 -8.29
CA LEU A 64 -19.76 3.34 -8.26
C LEU A 64 -21.18 3.88 -8.35
N ARG A 65 -21.47 4.98 -7.66
CA ARG A 65 -22.78 5.64 -7.76
C ARG A 65 -23.03 6.20 -9.16
N LYS A 66 -21.99 6.74 -9.81
CA LYS A 66 -22.08 7.26 -11.18
C LYS A 66 -22.30 6.17 -12.22
N THR A 67 -21.82 4.95 -11.99
CA THR A 67 -22.06 3.77 -12.85
C THR A 67 -23.40 3.07 -12.61
N GLY A 68 -24.27 3.61 -11.75
CA GLY A 68 -25.61 3.05 -11.46
C GLY A 68 -25.61 1.90 -10.46
N THR A 69 -24.46 1.58 -9.86
CA THR A 69 -24.35 0.58 -8.80
C THR A 69 -24.66 1.20 -7.43
N HIS A 70 -25.74 0.74 -6.80
CA HIS A 70 -26.15 1.17 -5.46
C HIS A 70 -25.40 0.37 -4.37
N VAL A 71 -24.08 0.57 -4.28
CA VAL A 71 -23.26 -0.06 -3.24
C VAL A 71 -23.17 0.88 -2.03
N SER A 72 -23.33 0.32 -0.83
CA SER A 72 -23.17 1.05 0.43
C SER A 72 -21.75 1.62 0.58
N PHE A 73 -21.65 2.85 1.08
CA PHE A 73 -20.36 3.51 1.37
C PHE A 73 -19.47 2.68 2.30
N TYR A 74 -20.07 1.94 3.24
CA TYR A 74 -19.35 1.04 4.15
C TYR A 74 -18.62 -0.09 3.41
N HIS A 75 -19.19 -0.55 2.29
CA HIS A 75 -18.59 -1.61 1.49
C HIS A 75 -17.36 -1.11 0.73
N SER A 76 -17.41 0.11 0.16
CA SER A 76 -16.26 0.76 -0.46
C SER A 76 -15.16 1.15 0.54
N LEU A 77 -15.56 1.48 1.76
CA LEU A 77 -14.65 1.85 2.85
C LEU A 77 -13.91 0.63 3.39
N PHE A 78 -14.59 -0.49 3.61
CA PHE A 78 -13.93 -1.75 3.97
C PHE A 78 -13.01 -2.26 2.88
N ALA A 79 -13.36 -2.10 1.59
CA ALA A 79 -12.50 -2.53 0.50
C ALA A 79 -11.15 -1.78 0.42
N HIS A 80 -11.01 -0.63 1.07
CA HIS A 80 -9.75 0.13 1.14
C HIS A 80 -9.05 0.03 2.51
N LEU A 81 -9.75 -0.41 3.54
CA LEU A 81 -9.20 -0.58 4.90
C LEU A 81 -8.81 -2.03 5.22
N ALA A 82 -9.34 -3.02 4.49
CA ALA A 82 -8.97 -4.44 4.59
C ALA A 82 -7.76 -4.76 3.70
#